data_AF-A0A2N5WZS7-F1
#
_entry.id   AF-A0A2N5WZS7-F1
#
_cell.length_a   1.000
_cell.length_b   1.000
_cell.length_c   1.000
_cell.angle_alpha   90.00
_cell.angle_beta   90.00
_cell.angle_gamma   90.00
#
_symmetry.space_group_name_H-M   'P 1'
#
loop_
_entity.id
_entity.type
_entity.pdbx_description
1 polymer ?
#
loop_
_entity_poly.entity_id
_entity_poly.type
_entity_poly.pdbx_seq_one_letter_code
_entity_poly.pdbx_strand_id
1 'polypeptide(L)'
;MPRTIATASNVFAACDRLDAANDRWNREDVRSEVGGGGWVVIDPLIKAWRALRPLREVAPSTPTELLQQVAASLEAHIAGFTQEAEGRLTKSQDIFDTTISELSEKLASLEAELEEKVEAVEASETANSTLIEQLEQAQLELAESRTENARLVTENDGLTGQVSRMEKEHKTATQTMQAEQRDLLKQHAAERSRAAEEHASAIATQRKELAAEAEQAENRLMVLLDQERLEAKTNAKKLTANLEQISQKSQAAREAIVGLETRVNELTRQNGQLESDIAVQLETNAELQESLESQKLLTQSVEREFSVYKEEHKLGGELVALQEAVAVLQQQLRDKGDRKKK
;
A
#
# COMPACT_ATOMS: atom_id res chain seq x y z
N MET A 1 18.90 -91.69 184.55
CA MET A 1 17.49 -91.21 184.65
C MET A 1 17.49 -89.76 184.17
N PRO A 2 16.57 -89.28 183.33
CA PRO A 2 15.23 -89.82 183.06
C PRO A 2 15.22 -90.86 181.93
N ARG A 3 14.25 -91.78 182.01
CA ARG A 3 14.07 -92.90 181.08
C ARG A 3 13.45 -92.38 179.78
N THR A 4 14.24 -92.27 178.72
CA THR A 4 13.75 -91.99 177.37
C THR A 4 13.14 -93.25 176.78
N ILE A 5 11.88 -93.16 176.37
CA ILE A 5 11.15 -94.23 175.71
C ILE A 5 11.61 -94.27 174.24
N ALA A 6 11.76 -95.47 173.67
CA ALA A 6 12.15 -95.67 172.27
C ALA A 6 11.06 -95.19 171.28
N THR A 7 10.96 -93.88 171.08
CA THR A 7 10.14 -93.21 170.07
C THR A 7 10.92 -93.01 168.77
N ALA A 8 10.22 -93.02 167.62
CA ALA A 8 10.82 -92.97 166.28
C ALA A 8 11.87 -91.86 166.09
N SER A 9 11.61 -90.66 166.61
CA SER A 9 12.54 -89.53 166.52
C SER A 9 13.85 -89.77 167.30
N ASN A 10 13.78 -90.39 168.47
CA ASN A 10 14.97 -90.68 169.29
C ASN A 10 15.81 -91.80 168.67
N VAL A 11 15.15 -92.83 168.12
CA VAL A 11 15.84 -93.91 167.39
C VAL A 11 16.55 -93.36 166.15
N PHE A 12 15.89 -92.47 165.38
CA PHE A 12 16.47 -91.90 164.17
C PHE A 12 17.63 -90.95 164.51
N ALA A 13 17.51 -90.14 165.56
CA ALA A 13 18.58 -89.26 166.03
C ALA A 13 19.76 -90.01 166.66
N ALA A 14 19.53 -91.19 167.25
CA ALA A 14 20.59 -92.08 167.71
C ALA A 14 21.31 -92.75 166.52
N CYS A 15 20.56 -93.24 165.51
CA CYS A 15 21.13 -93.75 164.26
C CYS A 15 21.96 -92.70 163.52
N ASP A 16 21.46 -91.45 163.40
CA ASP A 16 22.20 -90.35 162.75
C ASP A 16 23.50 -90.02 163.51
N ARG A 17 23.48 -90.04 164.86
CA ARG A 17 24.68 -89.81 165.68
C ARG A 17 25.70 -90.94 165.57
N LEU A 18 25.24 -92.18 165.57
CA LEU A 18 26.11 -93.35 165.44
C LEU A 18 26.69 -93.48 164.02
N ASP A 19 25.96 -93.08 162.97
CA ASP A 19 26.46 -93.06 161.59
C ASP A 19 27.41 -91.88 161.33
N ALA A 20 27.20 -90.72 161.97
CA ALA A 20 28.13 -89.58 161.93
C ALA A 20 29.44 -89.83 162.70
N ALA A 21 29.45 -90.76 163.68
CA ALA A 21 30.63 -91.16 164.45
C ALA A 21 31.55 -92.16 163.73
N ASN A 22 31.16 -92.66 162.55
CA ASN A 22 31.98 -93.43 161.60
C ASN A 22 32.62 -94.74 162.14
N ASP A 23 32.07 -95.33 163.21
CA ASP A 23 32.38 -96.68 163.67
C ASP A 23 31.20 -97.61 163.35
N ARG A 24 31.47 -98.86 162.94
CA ARG A 24 30.42 -99.85 162.60
C ARG A 24 29.58 -100.18 163.83
N TRP A 25 28.46 -99.47 163.97
CA TRP A 25 27.52 -99.65 165.06
C TRP A 25 26.53 -100.79 164.77
N ASN A 26 26.21 -101.54 165.80
CA ASN A 26 25.23 -102.62 165.78
C ASN A 26 23.93 -102.22 166.49
N ARG A 27 22.92 -103.06 166.32
CA ARG A 27 21.54 -102.86 166.83
C ARG A 27 21.54 -102.52 168.33
N GLU A 28 22.42 -103.15 169.11
CA GLU A 28 22.60 -102.95 170.55
C GLU A 28 23.07 -101.53 170.89
N ASP A 29 23.87 -100.90 170.03
CA ASP A 29 24.43 -99.56 170.24
C ASP A 29 23.34 -98.49 170.12
N VAL A 30 22.41 -98.65 169.17
CA VAL A 30 21.20 -97.79 169.07
C VAL A 30 20.32 -97.96 170.30
N ARG A 31 20.17 -99.19 170.81
CA ARG A 31 19.37 -99.45 172.01
C ARG A 31 20.00 -98.85 173.27
N SER A 32 21.34 -98.87 173.36
CA SER A 32 22.12 -98.23 174.41
C SER A 32 21.92 -96.71 174.40
N GLU A 33 22.04 -96.07 173.23
CA GLU A 33 21.87 -94.62 173.08
C GLU A 33 20.42 -94.16 173.33
N VAL A 34 19.44 -94.96 172.90
CA VAL A 34 18.02 -94.59 173.09
C VAL A 34 17.54 -94.86 174.53
N GLY A 35 18.33 -95.58 175.34
CA GLY A 35 18.08 -95.79 176.78
C GLY A 35 17.16 -96.98 177.11
N GLY A 36 16.99 -97.92 176.17
CA GLY A 36 16.17 -99.11 176.32
C GLY A 36 14.82 -99.08 175.59
N GLY A 37 14.41 -100.25 175.10
CA GLY A 37 13.19 -100.48 174.31
C GLY A 37 13.21 -101.91 173.77
N GLY A 38 12.03 -102.48 173.50
CA GLY A 38 11.93 -103.84 172.95
C GLY A 38 12.32 -103.87 171.47
N TRP A 39 13.02 -104.91 171.04
CA TRP A 39 13.48 -105.08 169.65
C TRP A 39 12.37 -104.98 168.61
N VAL A 40 11.15 -105.37 168.98
CA VAL A 40 9.95 -105.27 168.13
C VAL A 40 9.66 -103.83 167.70
N VAL A 41 10.11 -102.81 168.45
CA VAL A 41 9.93 -101.40 168.11
C VAL A 41 11.19 -100.84 167.44
N ILE A 42 12.38 -101.22 167.92
CA ILE A 42 13.65 -100.67 167.44
C ILE A 42 14.01 -101.20 166.04
N ASP A 43 13.86 -102.49 165.76
CA ASP A 43 14.27 -103.07 164.47
C ASP A 43 13.46 -102.54 163.28
N PRO A 44 12.12 -102.39 163.35
CA PRO A 44 11.35 -101.77 162.27
C PRO A 44 11.75 -100.32 162.02
N LEU A 45 12.11 -99.57 163.07
CA LEU A 45 12.52 -98.18 162.97
C LEU A 45 13.94 -98.05 162.39
N ILE A 46 14.89 -98.91 162.75
CA ILE A 46 16.21 -98.95 162.11
C ILE A 46 16.07 -99.35 160.63
N LYS A 47 15.18 -100.30 160.31
CA LYS A 47 14.88 -100.65 158.91
C LYS A 47 14.23 -99.49 158.15
N ALA A 48 13.29 -98.77 158.75
CA ALA A 48 12.67 -97.59 158.14
C ALA A 48 13.70 -96.46 157.91
N TRP A 49 14.61 -96.24 158.86
CA TRP A 49 15.70 -95.28 158.71
C TRP A 49 16.67 -95.68 157.58
N ARG A 50 17.08 -96.96 157.50
CA ARG A 50 17.91 -97.45 156.38
C ARG A 50 17.19 -97.40 155.03
N ALA A 51 15.88 -97.62 155.00
CA ALA A 51 15.06 -97.52 153.78
C ALA A 51 14.84 -96.08 153.30
N LEU A 52 14.91 -95.09 154.21
CA LEU A 52 14.79 -93.66 153.89
C LEU A 52 16.14 -92.98 153.56
N ARG A 53 17.26 -93.69 153.72
CA ARG A 53 18.62 -93.21 153.40
C ARG A 53 18.85 -92.92 151.90
N PRO A 54 18.37 -93.73 150.93
CA PRO A 54 18.59 -93.46 149.51
C PRO A 54 17.84 -92.23 148.97
N LEU A 55 16.94 -91.64 149.75
CA LEU A 55 16.14 -90.47 149.35
C LEU A 55 16.69 -89.15 149.92
N ARG A 56 17.83 -89.19 150.62
CA ARG A 56 18.39 -88.01 151.31
C ARG A 56 19.73 -87.51 150.75
N GLU A 57 20.30 -88.19 149.76
CA GLU A 57 21.57 -87.80 149.10
C GLU A 57 21.39 -87.12 147.73
N VAL A 58 20.16 -86.88 147.27
CA VAL A 58 19.88 -86.18 146.01
C VAL A 58 19.00 -84.94 146.25
N ALA A 59 19.54 -83.96 146.97
CA ALA A 59 19.19 -82.53 146.84
C ALA A 59 20.20 -81.67 147.64
N PRO A 60 20.96 -80.82 146.95
CA PRO A 60 20.68 -79.37 146.88
C PRO A 60 20.78 -78.87 145.40
N SER A 61 20.24 -77.75 144.88
CA SER A 61 19.55 -76.55 145.40
C SER A 61 18.90 -75.75 144.23
N THR A 62 17.78 -75.08 144.52
CA THR A 62 17.17 -73.83 143.94
C THR A 62 16.56 -73.78 142.51
N PRO A 63 15.23 -73.48 142.37
CA PRO A 63 14.48 -73.33 141.10
C PRO A 63 14.73 -72.07 140.24
N THR A 64 15.54 -71.12 140.68
CA THR A 64 15.68 -69.81 140.01
C THR A 64 16.49 -69.90 138.71
N GLU A 65 17.50 -70.76 138.64
CA GLU A 65 18.37 -70.88 137.46
C GLU A 65 17.67 -71.58 136.28
N LEU A 66 16.79 -72.56 136.51
CA LEU A 66 16.00 -73.17 135.44
C LEU A 66 14.97 -72.20 134.84
N LEU A 67 14.32 -71.37 135.68
CA LEU A 67 13.47 -70.30 135.19
C LEU A 67 14.28 -69.25 134.43
N GLN A 68 15.52 -68.98 134.82
CA GLN A 68 16.40 -68.04 134.13
C GLN A 68 16.96 -68.62 132.83
N GLN A 69 17.20 -69.94 132.74
CA GLN A 69 17.58 -70.61 131.49
C GLN A 69 16.41 -70.73 130.51
N VAL A 70 15.21 -71.04 131.00
CA VAL A 70 14.00 -71.06 130.16
C VAL A 70 13.62 -69.65 129.74
N ALA A 71 13.75 -68.65 130.62
CA ALA A 71 13.58 -67.25 130.27
C ALA A 71 14.64 -66.80 129.26
N ALA A 72 15.92 -67.12 129.44
CA ALA A 72 16.98 -66.78 128.48
C ALA A 72 16.80 -67.50 127.13
N SER A 73 16.33 -68.74 127.14
CA SER A 73 15.97 -69.50 125.93
C SER A 73 14.76 -68.90 125.21
N LEU A 74 13.71 -68.55 125.94
CA LEU A 74 12.54 -67.87 125.39
C LEU A 74 12.87 -66.46 124.92
N GLU A 75 13.69 -65.70 125.64
CA GLU A 75 14.19 -64.39 125.24
C GLU A 75 15.06 -64.51 123.99
N ALA A 76 15.94 -65.50 123.89
CA ALA A 76 16.73 -65.75 122.69
C ALA A 76 15.85 -66.18 121.50
N HIS A 77 14.81 -66.98 121.74
CA HIS A 77 13.89 -67.42 120.70
C HIS A 77 12.93 -66.30 120.27
N ILE A 78 12.42 -65.51 121.21
CA ILE A 78 11.62 -64.31 120.95
C ILE A 78 12.48 -63.29 120.22
N ALA A 79 13.70 -63.03 120.67
CA ALA A 79 14.65 -62.13 119.99
C ALA A 79 14.97 -62.61 118.58
N GLY A 80 15.19 -63.91 118.39
CA GLY A 80 15.40 -64.52 117.07
C GLY A 80 14.16 -64.40 116.18
N PHE A 81 12.96 -64.65 116.71
CA PHE A 81 11.71 -64.48 115.97
C PHE A 81 11.40 -63.02 115.65
N THR A 82 11.64 -62.08 116.57
CA THR A 82 11.49 -60.65 116.30
C THR A 82 12.51 -60.21 115.26
N GLN A 83 13.77 -60.66 115.34
CA GLN A 83 14.78 -60.35 114.34
C GLN A 83 14.45 -60.94 112.97
N GLU A 84 13.88 -62.16 112.92
CA GLU A 84 13.44 -62.78 111.67
C GLU A 84 12.18 -62.11 111.12
N ALA A 85 11.22 -61.73 111.97
CA ALA A 85 10.01 -61.01 111.59
C ALA A 85 10.34 -59.59 111.11
N GLU A 86 11.22 -58.88 111.80
CA GLU A 86 11.78 -57.60 111.39
C GLU A 86 12.57 -57.77 110.09
N GLY A 87 13.41 -58.80 109.95
CA GLY A 87 14.13 -59.08 108.71
C GLY A 87 13.23 -59.45 107.53
N ARG A 88 12.08 -60.08 107.77
CA ARG A 88 11.05 -60.31 106.74
C ARG A 88 10.30 -59.02 106.43
N LEU A 89 10.01 -58.20 107.43
CA LEU A 89 9.35 -56.90 107.27
C LEU A 89 10.24 -55.95 106.46
N THR A 90 11.54 -55.83 106.79
CA THR A 90 12.48 -55.01 106.03
C THR A 90 12.63 -55.51 104.61
N LYS A 91 12.74 -56.83 104.38
CA LYS A 91 12.76 -57.38 103.01
C LYS A 91 11.46 -57.10 102.26
N SER A 92 10.31 -57.19 102.93
CA SER A 92 9.02 -56.84 102.33
C SER A 92 8.92 -55.35 102.01
N GLN A 93 9.47 -54.50 102.88
CA GLN A 93 9.56 -53.05 102.69
C GLN A 93 10.49 -52.72 101.52
N ASP A 94 11.66 -53.33 101.45
CA ASP A 94 12.63 -53.16 100.35
C ASP A 94 12.03 -53.61 99.02
N ILE A 95 11.33 -54.75 98.97
CA ILE A 95 10.61 -55.19 97.77
C ILE A 95 9.49 -54.20 97.41
N PHE A 96 8.76 -53.69 98.40
CA PHE A 96 7.70 -52.72 98.15
C PHE A 96 8.26 -51.39 97.62
N ASP A 97 9.33 -50.86 98.22
CA ASP A 97 9.94 -49.60 97.82
C ASP A 97 10.61 -49.71 96.44
N THR A 98 11.28 -50.83 96.16
CA THR A 98 11.84 -51.12 94.82
C THR A 98 10.74 -51.22 93.78
N THR A 99 9.65 -51.96 94.04
CA THR A 99 8.53 -52.06 93.10
C THR A 99 7.80 -50.73 92.91
N ILE A 100 7.63 -49.92 93.96
CA ILE A 100 7.10 -48.56 93.83
C ILE A 100 8.02 -47.70 92.97
N SER A 101 9.33 -47.77 93.17
CA SER A 101 10.29 -46.98 92.40
C SER A 101 10.26 -47.38 90.92
N GLU A 102 10.28 -48.69 90.62
CA GLU A 102 10.17 -49.20 89.25
C GLU A 102 8.85 -48.85 88.58
N LEU A 103 7.74 -48.92 89.31
CA LEU A 103 6.43 -48.53 88.79
C LEU A 103 6.34 -47.02 88.56
N SER A 104 6.90 -46.21 89.45
CA SER A 104 6.93 -44.76 89.31
C SER A 104 7.79 -44.32 88.13
N GLU A 105 8.93 -44.98 87.92
CA GLU A 105 9.81 -44.72 86.77
C GLU A 105 9.13 -45.11 85.46
N LYS A 106 8.46 -46.27 85.41
CA LYS A 106 7.66 -46.67 84.24
C LYS A 106 6.50 -45.72 83.99
N LEU A 107 5.84 -45.25 85.04
CA LEU A 107 4.71 -44.33 84.93
C LEU A 107 5.18 -42.97 84.42
N ALA A 108 6.30 -42.44 84.93
CA ALA A 108 6.91 -41.22 84.44
C ALA A 108 7.40 -41.35 82.97
N SER A 109 7.97 -42.50 82.60
CA SER A 109 8.36 -42.77 81.20
C SER A 109 7.14 -42.81 80.27
N LEU A 110 6.05 -43.45 80.70
CA LEU A 110 4.81 -43.50 79.93
C LEU A 110 4.14 -42.13 79.84
N GLU A 111 4.18 -41.31 80.90
CA GLU A 111 3.68 -39.93 80.88
C GLU A 111 4.49 -39.07 79.89
N ALA A 112 5.81 -39.18 79.88
CA ALA A 112 6.66 -38.47 78.92
C ALA A 112 6.43 -38.92 77.47
N GLU A 113 6.30 -40.23 77.23
CA GLU A 113 5.95 -40.75 75.90
C GLU A 113 4.55 -40.29 75.47
N LEU A 114 3.58 -40.25 76.38
CA LEU A 114 2.23 -39.77 76.09
C LEU A 114 2.26 -38.29 75.70
N GLU A 115 3.00 -37.47 76.42
CA GLU A 115 3.12 -36.04 76.17
C GLU A 115 3.80 -35.76 74.81
N GLU A 116 4.89 -36.47 74.49
CA GLU A 116 5.53 -36.40 73.17
C GLU A 116 4.56 -36.80 72.03
N LYS A 117 3.75 -37.84 72.25
CA LYS A 117 2.74 -38.25 71.26
C LYS A 117 1.63 -37.24 71.09
N VAL A 118 1.20 -36.57 72.16
CA VAL A 118 0.20 -35.50 72.10
C VAL A 118 0.75 -34.32 71.28
N GLU A 119 1.97 -33.86 71.58
CA GLU A 119 2.60 -32.77 70.82
C GLU A 119 2.79 -33.14 69.34
N ALA A 120 3.20 -34.38 69.03
CA ALA A 120 3.35 -34.84 67.66
C ALA A 120 2.02 -34.91 66.90
N VAL A 121 0.93 -35.28 67.59
CA VAL A 121 -0.42 -35.28 67.00
C VAL A 121 -0.89 -33.85 66.74
N GLU A 122 -0.74 -32.93 67.68
CA GLU A 122 -1.11 -31.52 67.49
C GLU A 122 -0.31 -30.86 66.35
N ALA A 123 0.99 -31.14 66.25
CA ALA A 123 1.83 -30.69 65.13
C ALA A 123 1.37 -31.27 63.78
N SER A 124 0.96 -32.54 63.76
CA SER A 124 0.40 -33.19 62.57
C SER A 124 -0.96 -32.61 62.18
N GLU A 125 -1.84 -32.33 63.14
CA GLU A 125 -3.15 -31.72 62.91
C GLU A 125 -3.02 -30.31 62.30
N THR A 126 -2.11 -29.49 62.82
CA THR A 126 -1.83 -28.15 62.27
C THR A 126 -1.19 -28.19 60.88
N ALA A 127 -0.29 -29.14 60.63
CA ALA A 127 0.26 -29.35 59.29
C ALA A 127 -0.82 -29.79 58.30
N ASN A 128 -1.71 -30.72 58.72
CA ASN A 128 -2.82 -31.18 57.91
C ASN A 128 -3.84 -30.06 57.62
N SER A 129 -4.17 -29.21 58.60
CA SER A 129 -5.06 -28.07 58.36
C SER A 129 -4.47 -27.09 57.34
N THR A 130 -3.17 -26.81 57.44
CA THR A 130 -2.46 -25.94 56.50
C THR A 130 -2.44 -26.54 55.08
N LEU A 131 -2.23 -27.85 54.94
CA LEU A 131 -2.27 -28.54 53.66
C LEU A 131 -3.68 -28.56 53.05
N ILE A 132 -4.72 -28.69 53.89
CA ILE A 132 -6.11 -28.61 53.44
C ILE A 132 -6.39 -27.21 52.88
N GLU A 133 -6.01 -26.15 53.59
CA GLU A 133 -6.18 -24.76 53.11
C GLU A 133 -5.46 -24.52 51.79
N GLN A 134 -4.23 -25.00 51.64
CA GLN A 134 -3.47 -24.90 50.38
C GLN A 134 -4.12 -25.69 49.24
N LEU A 135 -4.65 -26.88 49.50
CA LEU A 135 -5.36 -27.68 48.51
C LEU A 135 -6.66 -27.00 48.08
N GLU A 136 -7.42 -26.44 49.02
CA GLU A 136 -8.64 -25.69 48.71
C GLU A 136 -8.33 -24.45 47.87
N GLN A 137 -7.28 -23.70 48.23
CA GLN A 137 -6.85 -22.53 47.45
C GLN A 137 -6.42 -22.92 46.03
N ALA A 138 -5.59 -23.96 45.88
CA ALA A 138 -5.15 -24.44 44.56
C ALA A 138 -6.32 -24.96 43.71
N GLN A 139 -7.33 -25.60 44.33
CA GLN A 139 -8.55 -26.02 43.63
C GLN A 139 -9.36 -24.83 43.14
N LEU A 140 -9.45 -23.76 43.94
CA LEU A 140 -10.16 -22.53 43.58
C LEU A 140 -9.46 -21.82 42.42
N GLU A 141 -8.14 -21.63 42.49
CA GLU A 141 -7.34 -21.05 41.41
C GLU A 141 -7.43 -21.86 40.11
N LEU A 142 -7.41 -23.20 40.21
CA LEU A 142 -7.58 -24.08 39.05
C LEU A 142 -8.99 -23.97 38.45
N ALA A 143 -10.02 -23.84 39.29
CA ALA A 143 -11.40 -23.65 38.83
C ALA A 143 -11.54 -22.31 38.10
N GLU A 144 -11.02 -21.22 38.67
CA GLU A 144 -11.01 -19.89 38.03
C GLU A 144 -10.26 -19.92 36.69
N SER A 145 -9.06 -20.49 36.65
CA SER A 145 -8.27 -20.64 35.42
C SER A 145 -9.01 -21.45 34.35
N ARG A 146 -9.75 -22.50 34.73
CA ARG A 146 -10.58 -23.27 33.80
C ARG A 146 -11.74 -22.45 33.26
N THR A 147 -12.40 -21.65 34.09
CA THR A 147 -13.49 -20.77 33.64
C THR A 147 -12.99 -19.68 32.69
N GLU A 148 -11.84 -19.08 32.97
CA GLU A 148 -11.25 -18.07 32.10
C GLU A 148 -10.78 -18.67 30.78
N ASN A 149 -10.14 -19.85 30.81
CA ASN A 149 -9.78 -20.55 29.57
C ASN A 149 -11.03 -20.90 28.74
N ALA A 150 -12.11 -21.35 29.36
CA ALA A 150 -13.36 -21.62 28.64
C ALA A 150 -13.90 -20.34 27.97
N ARG A 151 -13.84 -19.20 28.67
CA ARG A 151 -14.21 -17.90 28.11
C ARG A 151 -13.32 -17.51 26.93
N LEU A 152 -12.00 -17.58 27.07
CA LEU A 152 -11.05 -17.24 26.02
C LEU A 152 -11.18 -18.14 24.78
N VAL A 153 -11.52 -19.41 24.95
CA VAL A 153 -11.82 -20.32 23.83
C VAL A 153 -13.08 -19.86 23.09
N THR A 154 -14.17 -19.55 23.82
CA THR A 154 -15.40 -19.04 23.17
C THR A 154 -15.20 -17.72 22.44
N GLU A 155 -14.36 -16.83 22.98
CA GLU A 155 -14.01 -15.57 22.33
C GLU A 155 -13.17 -15.81 21.06
N ASN A 156 -12.17 -16.69 21.13
CA ASN A 156 -11.37 -17.07 19.95
C ASN A 156 -12.21 -17.72 18.85
N ASP A 157 -13.16 -18.60 19.20
CA ASP A 157 -14.08 -19.19 18.23
C ASP A 157 -14.94 -18.10 17.56
N GLY A 158 -15.41 -17.12 18.35
CA GLY A 158 -16.14 -15.96 17.87
C GLY A 158 -15.33 -15.10 16.89
N LEU A 159 -14.09 -14.77 17.25
CA LEU A 159 -13.15 -14.01 16.42
C LEU A 159 -12.81 -14.78 15.13
N THR A 160 -12.54 -16.08 15.22
CA THR A 160 -12.28 -16.94 14.06
C THR A 160 -13.46 -16.95 13.09
N GLY A 161 -14.70 -16.98 13.62
CA GLY A 161 -15.91 -16.86 12.82
C GLY A 161 -16.09 -15.49 12.17
N GLN A 162 -15.70 -14.40 12.85
CA GLN A 162 -15.70 -13.06 12.27
C GLN A 162 -14.66 -12.90 11.15
N VAL A 163 -13.43 -13.36 11.38
CA VAL A 163 -12.35 -13.35 10.37
C VAL A 163 -12.80 -14.13 9.13
N SER A 164 -13.36 -15.33 9.30
CA SER A 164 -13.86 -16.14 8.19
C SER A 164 -14.97 -15.46 7.37
N ARG A 165 -15.81 -14.63 8.02
CA ARG A 165 -16.84 -13.83 7.33
C ARG A 165 -16.23 -12.67 6.56
N MET A 166 -15.32 -11.92 7.19
CA MET A 166 -14.63 -10.81 6.53
C MET A 166 -13.79 -11.29 5.34
N GLU A 167 -13.10 -12.42 5.46
CA GLU A 167 -12.35 -13.01 4.34
C GLU A 167 -13.25 -13.39 3.16
N LYS A 168 -14.45 -13.94 3.44
CA LYS A 168 -15.44 -14.23 2.40
C LYS A 168 -15.94 -12.96 1.73
N GLU A 169 -16.27 -11.93 2.50
CA GLU A 169 -16.71 -10.62 1.99
C GLU A 169 -15.62 -9.93 1.16
N HIS A 170 -14.37 -9.95 1.64
CA HIS A 170 -13.24 -9.42 0.88
C HIS A 170 -13.01 -10.20 -0.42
N LYS A 171 -13.16 -11.53 -0.40
CA LYS A 171 -13.03 -12.35 -1.60
C LYS A 171 -14.12 -12.04 -2.62
N THR A 172 -15.37 -11.89 -2.20
CA THR A 172 -16.48 -11.52 -3.09
C THR A 172 -16.33 -10.09 -3.61
N ALA A 173 -15.91 -9.14 -2.78
CA ALA A 173 -15.61 -7.76 -3.19
C ALA A 173 -14.48 -7.71 -4.23
N THR A 174 -13.43 -8.51 -4.05
CA THR A 174 -12.33 -8.59 -5.00
C THR A 174 -12.77 -9.20 -6.33
N GLN A 175 -13.59 -10.25 -6.28
CA GLN A 175 -14.12 -10.90 -7.49
C GLN A 175 -15.07 -9.97 -8.27
N THR A 176 -15.93 -9.23 -7.58
CA THR A 176 -16.83 -8.24 -8.21
C THR A 176 -16.05 -7.10 -8.84
N MET A 177 -15.10 -6.51 -8.12
CA MET A 177 -14.21 -5.48 -8.66
C MET A 177 -13.44 -5.97 -9.91
N GLN A 178 -12.92 -7.20 -9.89
CA GLN A 178 -12.23 -7.78 -11.05
C GLN A 178 -13.17 -8.02 -12.24
N ALA A 179 -14.43 -8.42 -11.99
CA ALA A 179 -15.43 -8.57 -13.04
C ALA A 179 -15.79 -7.22 -13.66
N GLU A 180 -16.04 -6.21 -12.83
CA GLU A 180 -16.32 -4.84 -13.25
C GLU A 180 -15.18 -4.25 -14.09
N GLN A 181 -13.93 -4.41 -13.65
CA GLN A 181 -12.76 -3.97 -14.43
C GLN A 181 -12.68 -4.64 -15.79
N ARG A 182 -12.94 -5.96 -15.87
CA ARG A 182 -12.95 -6.68 -17.15
C ARG A 182 -14.05 -6.18 -18.08
N ASP A 183 -15.23 -5.89 -17.54
CA ASP A 183 -16.36 -5.43 -18.35
C ASP A 183 -16.17 -3.98 -18.80
N LEU A 184 -15.61 -3.11 -17.94
CA LEU A 184 -15.22 -1.75 -18.31
C LEU A 184 -14.16 -1.76 -19.44
N LEU A 185 -13.16 -2.63 -19.34
CA LEU A 185 -12.15 -2.79 -20.40
C LEU A 185 -12.75 -3.25 -21.73
N LYS A 186 -13.73 -4.17 -21.70
CA LYS A 186 -14.46 -4.59 -22.91
C LYS A 186 -15.29 -3.45 -23.49
N GLN A 187 -15.98 -2.67 -22.66
CA GLN A 187 -16.75 -1.50 -23.09
C GLN A 187 -15.85 -0.48 -23.78
N HIS A 188 -14.73 -0.09 -23.15
CA HIS A 188 -13.78 0.83 -23.76
C HIS A 188 -13.11 0.29 -25.03
N ALA A 189 -12.94 -1.03 -25.17
CA ALA A 189 -12.48 -1.62 -26.42
C ALA A 189 -13.54 -1.50 -27.52
N ALA A 190 -14.80 -1.77 -27.20
CA ALA A 190 -15.93 -1.64 -28.13
C ALA A 190 -16.16 -0.17 -28.55
N GLU A 191 -16.12 0.76 -27.60
CA GLU A 191 -16.23 2.21 -27.86
C GLU A 191 -15.12 2.72 -28.77
N ARG A 192 -13.87 2.29 -28.53
CA ARG A 192 -12.74 2.63 -29.40
C ARG A 192 -12.90 2.07 -30.80
N SER A 193 -13.35 0.82 -30.94
CA SER A 193 -13.62 0.23 -32.27
C SER A 193 -14.70 1.01 -32.99
N ARG A 194 -15.80 1.31 -32.31
CA ARG A 194 -16.92 2.07 -32.86
C ARG A 194 -16.50 3.47 -33.29
N ALA A 195 -15.79 4.21 -32.43
CA ALA A 195 -15.29 5.54 -32.78
C ALA A 195 -14.31 5.47 -33.97
N ALA A 196 -13.42 4.47 -34.01
CA ALA A 196 -12.52 4.28 -35.14
C ALA A 196 -13.26 3.98 -36.45
N GLU A 197 -14.30 3.14 -36.41
CA GLU A 197 -15.15 2.82 -37.56
C GLU A 197 -15.95 4.04 -38.04
N GLU A 198 -16.55 4.80 -37.11
CA GLU A 198 -17.29 6.04 -37.39
C GLU A 198 -16.37 7.09 -38.03
N HIS A 199 -15.17 7.30 -37.47
CA HIS A 199 -14.18 8.22 -38.04
C HIS A 199 -13.65 7.74 -39.40
N ALA A 200 -13.36 6.45 -39.56
CA ALA A 200 -12.90 5.90 -40.83
C ALA A 200 -13.97 6.06 -41.93
N SER A 201 -15.23 5.80 -41.59
CA SER A 201 -16.38 6.01 -42.48
C SER A 201 -16.54 7.48 -42.86
N ALA A 202 -16.51 8.40 -41.87
CA ALA A 202 -16.62 9.84 -42.12
C ALA A 202 -15.47 10.38 -42.99
N ILE A 203 -14.24 9.92 -42.77
CA ILE A 203 -13.09 10.28 -43.62
C ILE A 203 -13.28 9.73 -45.04
N ALA A 204 -13.80 8.51 -45.19
CA ALA A 204 -14.07 7.92 -46.50
C ALA A 204 -15.15 8.71 -47.27
N THR A 205 -16.22 9.15 -46.60
CA THR A 205 -17.25 9.99 -47.23
C THR A 205 -16.69 11.36 -47.62
N GLN A 206 -15.95 12.03 -46.73
CA GLN A 206 -15.31 13.32 -47.04
C GLN A 206 -14.34 13.21 -48.22
N ARG A 207 -13.53 12.15 -48.28
CA ARG A 207 -12.64 11.90 -49.43
C ARG A 207 -13.40 11.74 -50.74
N LYS A 208 -14.54 11.06 -50.71
CA LYS A 208 -15.40 10.87 -51.88
C LYS A 208 -16.04 12.18 -52.33
N GLU A 209 -16.52 12.99 -51.39
CA GLU A 209 -17.11 14.31 -51.66
C GLU A 209 -16.07 15.26 -52.25
N LEU A 210 -14.89 15.35 -51.64
CA LEU A 210 -13.78 16.17 -52.17
C LEU A 210 -13.34 15.74 -53.56
N ALA A 211 -13.31 14.43 -53.83
CA ALA A 211 -12.98 13.93 -55.17
C ALA A 211 -14.04 14.34 -56.21
N ALA A 212 -15.33 14.26 -55.85
CA ALA A 212 -16.43 14.68 -56.73
C ALA A 212 -16.43 16.20 -56.96
N GLU A 213 -16.16 17.00 -55.93
CA GLU A 213 -16.02 18.46 -56.06
C GLU A 213 -14.83 18.84 -56.93
N ALA A 214 -13.69 18.15 -56.77
CA ALA A 214 -12.51 18.36 -57.61
C ALA A 214 -12.80 18.05 -59.08
N GLU A 215 -13.46 16.93 -59.37
CA GLU A 215 -13.87 16.56 -60.73
C GLU A 215 -14.84 17.60 -61.32
N GLN A 216 -15.82 18.06 -60.53
CA GLN A 216 -16.76 19.09 -60.98
C GLN A 216 -16.05 20.42 -61.27
N ALA A 217 -15.11 20.82 -60.43
CA ALA A 217 -14.32 22.04 -60.61
C ALA A 217 -13.44 21.95 -61.86
N GLU A 218 -12.79 20.81 -62.10
CA GLU A 218 -12.00 20.55 -63.29
C GLU A 218 -12.85 20.61 -64.57
N ASN A 219 -14.00 19.95 -64.57
CA ASN A 219 -14.95 19.99 -65.68
C ASN A 219 -15.41 21.43 -65.98
N ARG A 220 -15.70 22.23 -64.95
CA ARG A 220 -16.09 23.64 -65.11
C ARG A 220 -14.95 24.49 -65.69
N LEU A 221 -13.72 24.27 -65.24
CA LEU A 221 -12.55 24.97 -65.79
C LEU A 221 -12.32 24.60 -67.25
N MET A 222 -12.50 23.34 -67.63
CA MET A 222 -12.36 22.89 -69.02
C MET A 222 -13.37 23.59 -69.94
N VAL A 223 -14.64 23.70 -69.52
CA VAL A 223 -15.68 24.41 -70.27
C VAL A 223 -15.34 25.90 -70.43
N LEU A 224 -14.90 26.56 -69.35
CA LEU A 224 -14.52 27.97 -69.40
C LEU A 224 -13.31 28.18 -70.34
N LEU A 225 -12.31 27.28 -70.29
CA LEU A 225 -11.16 27.34 -71.17
C LEU A 225 -11.54 27.19 -72.64
N ASP A 226 -12.45 26.27 -72.95
CA ASP A 226 -12.94 26.08 -74.32
C ASP A 226 -13.76 27.28 -74.80
N GLN A 227 -14.57 27.88 -73.92
CA GLN A 227 -15.27 29.12 -74.20
C GLN A 227 -14.28 30.26 -74.52
N GLU A 228 -13.29 30.50 -73.67
CA GLU A 228 -12.26 31.52 -73.89
C GLU A 228 -11.47 31.28 -75.19
N ARG A 229 -11.14 30.00 -75.50
CA ARG A 229 -10.49 29.64 -76.77
C ARG A 229 -11.36 29.96 -77.98
N LEU A 230 -12.66 29.68 -77.90
CA LEU A 230 -13.61 30.00 -78.97
C LEU A 230 -13.76 31.51 -79.14
N GLU A 231 -13.92 32.26 -78.04
CA GLU A 231 -14.01 33.71 -78.04
C GLU A 231 -12.73 34.33 -78.65
N ALA A 232 -11.55 33.91 -78.19
CA ALA A 232 -10.26 34.31 -78.76
C ALA A 232 -10.18 34.02 -80.26
N LYS A 233 -10.62 32.84 -80.72
CA LYS A 233 -10.64 32.47 -82.14
C LYS A 233 -11.59 33.34 -82.95
N THR A 234 -12.77 33.66 -82.42
CA THR A 234 -13.73 34.54 -83.11
C THR A 234 -13.23 35.98 -83.19
N ASN A 235 -12.62 36.48 -82.12
CA ASN A 235 -12.00 37.81 -82.08
C ASN A 235 -10.81 37.90 -83.03
N ALA A 236 -9.95 36.86 -83.07
CA ALA A 236 -8.87 36.77 -84.04
C ALA A 236 -9.39 36.84 -85.48
N LYS A 237 -10.43 36.05 -85.82
CA LYS A 237 -11.07 36.12 -87.16
C LYS A 237 -11.61 37.51 -87.49
N LYS A 238 -12.28 38.18 -86.55
CA LYS A 238 -12.78 39.55 -86.73
C LYS A 238 -11.64 40.54 -86.98
N LEU A 239 -10.56 40.45 -86.19
CA LEU A 239 -9.38 41.30 -86.36
C LEU A 239 -8.69 41.04 -87.71
N THR A 240 -8.54 39.79 -88.13
CA THR A 240 -8.00 39.44 -89.46
C THR A 240 -8.86 40.02 -90.58
N ALA A 241 -10.18 39.85 -90.53
CA ALA A 241 -11.09 40.40 -91.53
C ALA A 241 -11.03 41.95 -91.60
N ASN A 242 -10.96 42.61 -90.44
CA ASN A 242 -10.79 44.07 -90.37
C ASN A 242 -9.45 44.51 -90.96
N LEU A 243 -8.36 43.77 -90.70
CA LEU A 243 -7.05 44.05 -91.27
C LEU A 243 -7.05 43.88 -92.80
N GLU A 244 -7.67 42.82 -93.32
CA GLU A 244 -7.85 42.61 -94.76
C GLU A 244 -8.65 43.76 -95.38
N GLN A 245 -9.74 44.18 -94.75
CA GLN A 245 -10.55 45.30 -95.22
C GLN A 245 -9.77 46.62 -95.24
N ILE A 246 -9.02 46.92 -94.18
CA ILE A 246 -8.16 48.12 -94.11
C ILE A 246 -7.05 48.04 -95.15
N SER A 247 -6.46 46.87 -95.35
CA SER A 247 -5.44 46.63 -96.38
C SER A 247 -6.00 46.89 -97.79
N GLN A 248 -7.18 46.36 -98.11
CA GLN A 248 -7.87 46.61 -99.37
C GLN A 248 -8.20 48.09 -99.58
N LYS A 249 -8.72 48.78 -98.54
CA LYS A 249 -8.99 50.23 -98.61
C LYS A 249 -7.71 51.04 -98.82
N SER A 250 -6.63 50.68 -98.14
CA SER A 250 -5.31 51.31 -98.29
C SER A 250 -4.77 51.10 -99.71
N GLN A 251 -4.90 49.88 -100.25
CA GLN A 251 -4.50 49.56 -101.61
C GLN A 251 -5.33 50.33 -102.65
N ALA A 252 -6.65 50.36 -102.52
CA ALA A 252 -7.53 51.14 -103.38
C ALA A 252 -7.22 52.64 -103.33
N ALA A 253 -6.92 53.18 -102.14
CA ALA A 253 -6.50 54.56 -101.97
C ALA A 253 -5.16 54.83 -102.68
N ARG A 254 -4.17 53.91 -102.58
CA ARG A 254 -2.90 54.01 -103.30
C ARG A 254 -3.10 53.98 -104.81
N GLU A 255 -3.93 53.09 -105.33
CA GLU A 255 -4.25 53.00 -106.75
C GLU A 255 -4.96 54.26 -107.26
N ALA A 256 -5.89 54.81 -106.47
CA ALA A 256 -6.53 56.09 -106.77
C ALA A 256 -5.53 57.25 -106.80
N ILE A 257 -4.58 57.30 -105.85
CA ILE A 257 -3.49 58.29 -105.84
C ILE A 257 -2.65 58.17 -107.12
N VAL A 258 -2.21 56.97 -107.49
CA VAL A 258 -1.44 56.75 -108.75
C VAL A 258 -2.27 57.16 -109.98
N GLY A 259 -3.56 56.87 -110.01
CA GLY A 259 -4.47 57.32 -111.06
C GLY A 259 -4.60 58.84 -111.15
N LEU A 260 -4.68 59.52 -110.01
CA LEU A 260 -4.68 60.99 -109.95
C LEU A 260 -3.32 61.57 -110.37
N GLU A 261 -2.20 61.01 -109.91
CA GLU A 261 -0.85 61.42 -110.28
C GLU A 261 -0.62 61.32 -111.79
N THR A 262 -0.99 60.20 -112.40
CA THR A 262 -0.91 60.04 -113.87
C THR A 262 -1.78 61.03 -114.63
N ARG A 263 -3.00 61.31 -114.13
CA ARG A 263 -3.88 62.32 -114.72
C ARG A 263 -3.30 63.73 -114.59
N VAL A 264 -2.72 64.07 -113.44
CA VAL A 264 -2.04 65.35 -113.20
C VAL A 264 -0.85 65.50 -114.15
N ASN A 265 -0.04 64.45 -114.32
CA ASN A 265 1.09 64.47 -115.26
C ASN A 265 0.62 64.69 -116.71
N GLU A 266 -0.45 64.02 -117.14
CA GLU A 266 -1.03 64.21 -118.48
C GLU A 266 -1.61 65.61 -118.66
N LEU A 267 -2.34 66.14 -117.67
CA LEU A 267 -2.84 67.52 -117.70
C LEU A 267 -1.69 68.53 -117.73
N THR A 268 -0.60 68.28 -117.00
CA THR A 268 0.60 69.12 -117.02
C THR A 268 1.25 69.11 -118.40
N ARG A 269 1.33 67.94 -119.06
CA ARG A 269 1.82 67.81 -120.43
C ARG A 269 0.93 68.54 -121.44
N GLN A 270 -0.40 68.39 -121.33
CA GLN A 270 -1.36 69.09 -122.18
C GLN A 270 -1.29 70.60 -121.99
N ASN A 271 -1.16 71.07 -120.75
CA ASN A 271 -1.03 72.48 -120.46
C ASN A 271 0.26 73.04 -121.07
N GLY A 272 1.40 72.32 -120.94
CA GLY A 272 2.65 72.70 -121.60
C GLY A 272 2.55 72.69 -123.14
N GLN A 273 1.81 71.76 -123.73
CA GLN A 273 1.55 71.77 -125.18
C GLN A 273 0.72 72.98 -125.61
N LEU A 274 -0.37 73.28 -124.89
CA LEU A 274 -1.21 74.45 -125.15
C LEU A 274 -0.42 75.74 -124.99
N GLU A 275 0.44 75.86 -123.96
CA GLU A 275 1.34 76.99 -123.78
C GLU A 275 2.30 77.16 -124.96
N SER A 276 2.88 76.05 -125.47
CA SER A 276 3.71 76.06 -126.68
C SER A 276 2.93 76.46 -127.93
N ASP A 277 1.73 75.92 -128.12
CA ASP A 277 0.88 76.23 -129.28
C ASP A 277 0.45 77.71 -129.27
N ILE A 278 0.12 78.25 -128.09
CA ILE A 278 -0.17 79.67 -127.88
C ILE A 278 1.07 80.51 -128.21
N ALA A 279 2.25 80.11 -127.76
CA ALA A 279 3.49 80.83 -128.08
C ALA A 279 3.74 80.89 -129.59
N VAL A 280 3.56 79.77 -130.31
CA VAL A 280 3.66 79.72 -131.78
C VAL A 280 2.58 80.58 -132.45
N GLN A 281 1.35 80.56 -131.95
CA GLN A 281 0.28 81.44 -132.46
C GLN A 281 0.58 82.92 -132.22
N LEU A 282 1.20 83.28 -131.10
CA LEU A 282 1.63 84.65 -130.82
C LEU A 282 2.76 85.07 -131.76
N GLU A 283 3.73 84.19 -132.01
CA GLU A 283 4.85 84.43 -132.95
C GLU A 283 4.34 84.60 -134.39
N THR A 284 3.52 83.67 -134.89
CA THR A 284 2.90 83.79 -136.21
C THR A 284 2.00 85.02 -136.34
N ASN A 285 1.25 85.40 -135.29
CA ASN A 285 0.49 86.66 -135.30
C ASN A 285 1.41 87.88 -135.33
N ALA A 286 2.55 87.86 -134.65
CA ALA A 286 3.54 88.93 -134.71
C ALA A 286 4.14 89.04 -136.13
N GLU A 287 4.50 87.92 -136.76
CA GLU A 287 4.97 87.87 -138.15
C GLU A 287 3.91 88.38 -139.13
N LEU A 288 2.65 87.97 -138.95
CA LEU A 288 1.53 88.45 -139.78
C LEU A 288 1.28 89.95 -139.56
N GLN A 289 1.38 90.45 -138.33
CA GLN A 289 1.30 91.88 -138.05
C GLN A 289 2.44 92.65 -138.71
N GLU A 290 3.67 92.15 -138.64
CA GLU A 290 4.83 92.76 -139.30
C GLU A 290 4.68 92.76 -140.82
N SER A 291 4.23 91.65 -141.41
CA SER A 291 3.92 91.53 -142.83
C SER A 291 2.80 92.49 -143.25
N LEU A 292 1.74 92.61 -142.43
CA LEU A 292 0.66 93.55 -142.66
C LEU A 292 1.14 95.01 -142.59
N GLU A 293 1.98 95.36 -141.62
CA GLU A 293 2.58 96.70 -141.54
C GLU A 293 3.53 96.98 -142.70
N SER A 294 4.33 95.99 -143.12
CA SER A 294 5.17 96.07 -144.32
C SER A 294 4.32 96.29 -145.58
N GLN A 295 3.22 95.57 -145.73
CA GLN A 295 2.25 95.77 -146.82
C GLN A 295 1.58 97.15 -146.75
N LYS A 296 1.22 97.64 -145.55
CA LYS A 296 0.71 99.00 -145.37
C LYS A 296 1.74 100.05 -145.78
N LEU A 297 3.00 99.88 -145.37
CA LEU A 297 4.10 100.77 -145.76
C LEU A 297 4.34 100.74 -147.27
N LEU A 298 4.29 99.56 -147.88
CA LEU A 298 4.38 99.40 -149.33
C LEU A 298 3.20 100.08 -150.03
N THR A 299 1.98 99.90 -149.54
CA THR A 299 0.78 100.54 -150.08
C THR A 299 0.88 102.06 -149.97
N GLN A 300 1.35 102.58 -148.81
CA GLN A 300 1.63 104.01 -148.65
C GLN A 300 2.75 104.50 -149.58
N SER A 301 3.77 103.68 -149.84
CA SER A 301 4.83 104.00 -150.80
C SER A 301 4.26 104.09 -152.21
N VAL A 302 3.46 103.11 -152.62
CA VAL A 302 2.76 103.12 -153.91
C VAL A 302 1.79 104.29 -154.00
N GLU A 303 1.06 104.65 -152.94
CA GLU A 303 0.22 105.86 -152.93
C GLU A 303 1.04 107.14 -153.08
N ARG A 304 2.22 107.23 -152.45
CA ARG A 304 3.14 108.36 -152.62
C ARG A 304 3.72 108.39 -154.03
N GLU A 305 4.20 107.27 -154.55
CA GLU A 305 4.70 107.15 -155.93
C GLU A 305 3.60 107.45 -156.95
N PHE A 306 2.38 107.00 -156.72
CA PHE A 306 1.22 107.34 -157.55
C PHE A 306 0.88 108.83 -157.46
N SER A 307 1.02 109.44 -156.29
CA SER A 307 0.84 110.89 -156.11
C SER A 307 1.95 111.70 -156.80
N VAL A 308 3.20 111.24 -156.73
CA VAL A 308 4.35 111.84 -157.42
C VAL A 308 4.19 111.67 -158.94
N TYR A 309 3.81 110.49 -159.42
CA TYR A 309 3.50 110.22 -160.82
C TYR A 309 2.36 111.11 -161.32
N LYS A 310 1.33 111.36 -160.48
CA LYS A 310 0.22 112.25 -160.79
C LYS A 310 0.64 113.73 -160.87
N GLU A 311 1.56 114.18 -160.03
CA GLU A 311 2.12 115.53 -160.03
C GLU A 311 3.12 115.76 -161.19
N GLU A 312 4.03 114.80 -161.44
CA GLU A 312 5.06 114.91 -162.49
C GLU A 312 4.47 114.89 -163.90
N HIS A 313 3.39 114.12 -164.13
CA HIS A 313 2.82 114.00 -165.46
C HIS A 313 1.73 115.02 -165.81
N LYS A 314 1.40 116.00 -164.96
CA LYS A 314 0.40 117.07 -165.24
C LYS A 314 -0.82 116.55 -166.03
N LEU A 315 -1.29 115.34 -165.70
CA LEU A 315 -2.20 114.53 -166.52
C LEU A 315 -3.62 115.11 -166.64
N GLY A 316 -3.91 116.21 -165.94
CA GLY A 316 -5.13 117.00 -166.12
C GLY A 316 -4.98 118.21 -167.06
N GLY A 317 -3.76 118.70 -167.30
CA GLY A 317 -3.51 119.94 -168.06
C GLY A 317 -3.22 119.73 -169.54
N GLU A 318 -2.52 118.66 -169.90
CA GLU A 318 -2.06 118.43 -171.28
C GLU A 318 -3.13 117.76 -172.17
N LEU A 319 -4.13 117.10 -171.59
CA LEU A 319 -5.26 116.52 -172.32
C LEU A 319 -6.28 117.57 -172.79
N VAL A 320 -6.41 118.69 -172.07
CA VAL A 320 -7.30 119.81 -172.42
C VAL A 320 -6.74 120.64 -173.58
N ALA A 321 -5.42 120.85 -173.60
CA ALA A 321 -4.73 121.54 -174.71
C ALA A 321 -4.79 120.75 -176.04
N LEU A 322 -4.85 119.41 -175.98
CA LEU A 322 -5.04 118.57 -177.18
C LEU A 322 -6.49 118.54 -177.68
N GLN A 323 -7.49 118.71 -176.80
CA GLN A 323 -8.90 118.82 -177.20
C GLN A 323 -9.23 120.18 -177.86
N GLU A 324 -8.60 121.28 -177.45
CA GLU A 324 -8.79 122.60 -178.09
C GLU A 324 -8.09 122.71 -179.46
N ALA A 325 -6.93 122.06 -179.66
CA ALA A 325 -6.23 122.05 -180.95
C ALA A 325 -6.96 121.22 -182.03
N VAL A 326 -7.66 120.14 -181.65
CA VAL A 326 -8.46 119.31 -182.57
C VAL A 326 -9.78 119.99 -182.95
N ALA A 327 -10.36 120.81 -182.06
CA ALA A 327 -11.56 121.61 -182.37
C ALA A 327 -11.27 122.73 -183.41
N VAL A 328 -10.10 123.36 -183.36
CA VAL A 328 -9.70 124.42 -184.32
C VAL A 328 -9.36 123.84 -185.71
N LEU A 329 -8.78 122.64 -185.78
CA LEU A 329 -8.49 121.95 -187.06
C LEU A 329 -9.76 121.36 -187.72
N GLN A 330 -10.81 121.02 -186.95
CA GLN A 330 -12.11 120.61 -187.51
C GLN A 330 -12.98 121.78 -187.99
N GLN A 331 -12.71 123.02 -187.55
CA GLN A 331 -13.35 124.24 -188.05
C GLN A 331 -12.71 124.74 -189.37
N GLN A 332 -11.40 124.53 -189.58
CA GLN A 332 -10.68 124.99 -190.78
C GLN A 332 -10.89 124.13 -192.04
N LEU A 333 -11.43 122.92 -191.91
CA LEU A 333 -11.79 122.04 -193.04
C LEU A 333 -13.26 122.15 -193.49
N ARG A 334 -14.11 122.91 -192.77
CA ARG A 334 -15.48 123.24 -193.22
C ARG A 334 -15.56 124.56 -194.02
N ASP A 335 -14.60 125.48 -193.87
CA ASP A 335 -14.67 126.86 -194.43
C ASP A 335 -13.81 127.13 -195.70
N LYS A 336 -13.33 126.10 -196.41
CA LYS A 336 -12.79 126.22 -197.78
C LYS A 336 -13.65 125.50 -198.84
N GLY A 337 -14.95 125.49 -198.60
CA GLY A 337 -15.99 125.29 -199.60
C GLY A 337 -16.52 126.58 -200.24
N ASP A 338 -15.92 127.75 -199.98
CA ASP A 338 -16.47 129.01 -200.50
C ASP A 338 -15.41 130.03 -200.96
N ARG A 339 -14.87 129.82 -202.17
CA ARG A 339 -14.45 130.88 -203.12
C ARG A 339 -14.05 130.28 -204.48
N LYS A 340 -15.06 130.23 -205.36
CA LYS A 340 -15.10 130.47 -206.82
C LYS A 340 -13.85 130.19 -207.69
N LYS A 341 -14.15 129.60 -208.86
CA LYS A 341 -13.42 129.80 -210.13
C LYS A 341 -12.87 131.23 -210.24
N LYS A 342 -11.55 131.31 -210.34
CA LYS A 342 -10.89 131.83 -211.54
C LYS A 342 -9.71 130.95 -211.86
#